data_AF-A0A0H2R7G6-F1
#
_entry.id   AF-A0A0H2R7G6-F1
#
_cell.length_a   1.000
_cell.length_b   1.000
_cell.length_c   1.000
_cell.angle_alpha   90.00
_cell.angle_beta   90.00
_cell.angle_gamma   90.00
#
_symmetry.space_group_name_H-M   'P 1'
#
loop_
_entity.id
_entity.type
_entity.pdbx_description
1 polymer ?
#
loop_
_entity_poly.entity_id
_entity_poly.type
_entity_poly.pdbx_seq_one_letter_code
_entity_poly.pdbx_strand_id
1 'polypeptide(L)' 'CHPGTRVAVLEEIKEWASSESTGPRISWLRGSPLSGKSAVAMSIAEWADEKGILGSGFFFRD' A
#
# COMPACT_ATOMS: atom_id res chain seq x y z
N CYS A 1 3.02 -7.90 -5.00
CA CYS A 1 2.19 -7.80 -6.24
C CYS A 1 3.02 -8.26 -7.43
N HIS A 2 2.43 -8.83 -8.50
CA HIS A 2 3.22 -9.22 -9.68
C HIS A 2 3.82 -7.98 -10.37
N PRO A 3 5.09 -8.02 -10.81
CA PRO A 3 5.72 -6.91 -11.52
C PRO A 3 4.87 -6.43 -12.70
N GLY A 4 4.74 -5.10 -12.86
CA GLY A 4 3.95 -4.49 -13.93
C GLY A 4 2.43 -4.51 -13.74
N THR A 5 1.91 -5.07 -12.63
CA THR A 5 0.47 -5.05 -12.33
C THR A 5 0.13 -3.97 -11.31
N ARG A 6 -1.11 -3.45 -11.37
CA ARG A 6 -1.65 -2.48 -10.40
C ARG A 6 -0.78 -1.23 -10.20
N VAL A 7 0.02 -0.88 -11.21
CA VAL A 7 0.96 0.26 -11.19
C VAL A 7 0.26 1.54 -10.77
N ALA A 8 -0.87 1.87 -11.41
CA ALA A 8 -1.61 3.10 -11.10
C ALA A 8 -2.05 3.18 -9.62
N VAL A 9 -2.56 2.08 -9.06
CA VAL A 9 -3.00 2.04 -7.65
C VAL A 9 -1.81 2.10 -6.69
N LEU A 10 -0.69 1.46 -7.04
CA LEU A 10 0.53 1.52 -6.24
C LEU A 10 1.08 2.95 -6.21
N GLU A 11 1.17 3.62 -7.35
CA GLU A 11 1.65 5.01 -7.42
C GLU A 11 0.73 5.97 -6.66
N GLU A 12 -0.59 5.85 -6.83
CA GLU A 12 -1.57 6.67 -6.09
C GLU A 12 -1.38 6.57 -4.56
N ILE A 13 -1.20 5.34 -4.03
CA ILE A 13 -1.01 5.14 -2.59
C ILE A 13 0.35 5.68 -2.14
N LYS A 14 1.42 5.52 -2.94
CA LYS A 14 2.76 6.04 -2.61
C LYS A 14 2.78 7.56 -2.59
N GLU A 15 2.14 8.21 -3.57
CA GLU A 15 1.98 9.66 -3.63
C GLU A 15 1.19 10.17 -2.42
N TRP A 16 0.07 9.51 -2.11
CA TRP A 16 -0.72 9.81 -0.93
C TRP A 16 0.12 9.72 0.35
N ALA A 17 0.90 8.64 0.52
CA ALA A 17 1.74 8.38 1.69
C ALA A 17 2.91 9.37 1.80
N SER A 18 3.43 9.85 0.68
CA SER A 18 4.60 10.76 0.62
C SER A 18 4.22 12.24 0.68
N SER A 19 2.93 12.58 0.57
CA SER A 19 2.51 14.00 0.57
C SER A 19 2.72 14.65 1.94
N GLU A 20 3.17 15.92 1.95
CA GLU A 20 3.55 16.71 3.14
C GLU A 20 2.37 17.17 4.03
N SER A 21 1.23 16.48 3.96
CA SER A 21 0.07 16.83 4.78
C SER A 21 0.32 16.57 6.27
N THR A 22 0.05 17.58 7.10
CA THR A 22 0.29 17.60 8.55
C THR A 22 -0.85 17.02 9.39
N GLY A 23 -1.94 16.56 8.76
CA GLY A 23 -3.12 16.00 9.45
C GLY A 23 -3.10 14.47 9.54
N PRO A 24 -3.93 13.87 10.43
CA PRO A 24 -4.21 12.44 10.40
C PRO A 24 -4.77 12.02 9.03
N ARG A 25 -4.30 10.90 8.48
CA ARG A 25 -4.71 10.42 7.16
C ARG A 25 -4.97 8.92 7.17
N ILE A 26 -6.03 8.52 6.47
CA ILE A 26 -6.39 7.12 6.22
C ILE A 26 -6.63 6.95 4.72
N SER A 27 -6.01 5.95 4.10
CA SER A 27 -6.30 5.51 2.74
C SER A 27 -7.09 4.21 2.79
N TRP A 28 -8.15 4.11 1.97
CA TRP A 28 -9.08 2.99 2.00
C TRP A 28 -9.14 2.27 0.65
N LEU A 29 -8.47 1.11 0.56
CA LEU A 29 -8.41 0.29 -0.66
C LEU A 29 -9.62 -0.65 -0.76
N ARG A 30 -10.57 -0.34 -1.65
CA ARG A 30 -11.74 -1.19 -1.95
C ARG A 30 -11.60 -1.91 -3.28
N GLY A 31 -12.25 -3.07 -3.38
CA GLY A 31 -12.31 -3.85 -4.60
C GLY A 31 -12.95 -5.22 -4.36
N SER A 32 -13.39 -5.85 -5.45
CA SER A 32 -14.07 -7.15 -5.44
C SER A 32 -13.28 -8.22 -4.67
N PRO A 33 -13.94 -9.27 -4.15
CA PRO A 33 -13.23 -10.44 -3.63
C PRO A 33 -12.18 -10.95 -4.63
N LEU A 34 -11.08 -11.51 -4.12
CA LEU A 34 -9.99 -12.07 -4.94
C LEU A 34 -9.24 -11.07 -5.85
N SER A 35 -9.56 -9.78 -5.81
CA SER A 35 -8.88 -8.75 -6.62
C SER A 35 -7.44 -8.43 -6.21
N GLY A 36 -6.83 -9.18 -5.29
CA GLY A 36 -5.42 -8.98 -4.89
C GLY A 36 -5.17 -7.76 -4.00
N LYS A 37 -6.17 -7.25 -3.26
CA LYS A 37 -6.01 -6.11 -2.34
C LYS A 37 -4.89 -6.36 -1.31
N SER A 38 -4.83 -7.54 -0.72
CA SER A 38 -3.77 -7.91 0.22
C SER A 38 -2.39 -7.90 -0.44
N ALA A 39 -2.30 -8.25 -1.73
CA ALA A 39 -1.05 -8.19 -2.49
C ALA A 39 -0.62 -6.74 -2.80
N VAL A 40 -1.56 -5.81 -2.95
CA VAL A 40 -1.27 -4.36 -3.04
C VAL A 40 -0.79 -3.84 -1.69
N ALA A 41 -1.50 -4.15 -0.60
CA ALA A 41 -1.11 -3.73 0.75
C ALA A 41 0.29 -4.23 1.13
N MET A 42 0.60 -5.49 0.80
CA MET A 42 1.94 -6.07 1.01
C MET A 42 3.01 -5.31 0.22
N SER A 43 2.77 -5.01 -1.05
CA SER A 43 3.74 -4.25 -1.85
C SER A 43 3.92 -2.79 -1.41
N ILE A 44 2.89 -2.18 -0.83
CA ILE A 44 3.03 -0.86 -0.20
C ILE A 44 3.86 -0.97 1.08
N ALA A 45 3.67 -2.01 1.89
CA ALA A 45 4.47 -2.23 3.08
C ALA A 45 5.95 -2.50 2.75
N GLU A 46 6.23 -3.35 1.75
CA GLU A 46 7.59 -3.59 1.24
C GLU A 46 8.27 -2.28 0.80
N TRP A 47 7.58 -1.48 -0.02
CA TRP A 47 8.07 -0.17 -0.44
C TRP A 47 8.31 0.80 0.74
N ALA A 48 7.40 0.83 1.72
CA ALA A 48 7.52 1.70 2.88
C ALA A 48 8.68 1.27 3.80
N ASP A 49 8.94 -0.04 3.90
CA ASP A 49 10.07 -0.61 4.64
C ASP A 49 11.40 -0.24 3.96
N GLU A 50 11.48 -0.39 2.64
CA GLU A 50 12.63 0.05 1.83
C GLU A 50 12.92 1.56 1.98
N LYS A 51 11.88 2.37 2.21
CA LYS A 51 11.99 3.81 2.46
C LYS A 51 12.27 4.18 3.93
N GLY A 52 12.22 3.21 4.85
CA GLY A 52 12.37 3.45 6.28
C GLY A 52 11.22 4.23 6.92
N ILE A 53 10.03 4.22 6.29
CA ILE A 53 8.83 4.94 6.76
C ILE A 53 7.71 4.00 7.23
N LEU A 54 7.91 2.68 7.15
CA LEU A 54 6.95 1.70 7.64
C LEU A 54 6.91 1.72 9.18
N GLY A 55 5.79 2.14 9.76
CA GLY A 55 5.60 2.08 11.21
C GLY A 55 5.28 0.67 11.72
N SER A 56 4.35 -0.02 11.06
CA SER A 56 3.94 -1.38 11.40
C SER A 56 3.08 -1.98 10.27
N GLY A 57 2.98 -3.31 10.22
CA GLY A 57 2.11 -4.02 9.29
C GLY A 57 1.57 -5.32 9.91
N PHE A 58 0.30 -5.61 9.67
CA PHE A 58 -0.35 -6.85 10.11
C PHE A 58 -0.92 -7.58 8.91
N PHE A 59 -0.41 -8.79 8.64
CA PHE A 59 -0.78 -9.61 7.50
C PHE A 59 -1.12 -11.02 7.97
N PHE A 60 -2.29 -11.51 7.60
CA PHE A 60 -2.65 -12.90 7.82
C PHE A 60 -1.86 -13.78 6.84
N ARG A 61 -1.11 -14.73 7.37
CA ARG A 61 -0.36 -15.73 6.62
C ARG A 61 -0.84 -17.09 7.12
N ASP A 62 -1.81 -17.66 6.42
CA ASP A 62 -2.26 -19.05 6.55
C ASP A 62 -2.09 -19.75 5.20
#